data_AF-L0EJY5-F1
#
_entry.id   AF-L0EJY5-F1
#
_cell.length_a   1.000
_cell.length_b   1.000
_cell.length_c   1.000
_cell.angle_alpha   90.00
_cell.angle_beta   90.00
_cell.angle_gamma   90.00
#
_symmetry.space_group_name_H-M   'P 1'
#
loop_
_entity.id
_entity.type
_entity.pdbx_description
1 polymer ?
#
loop_
_entity_poly.entity_id
_entity_poly.type
_entity_poly.pdbx_seq_one_letter_code
_entity_poly.pdbx_strand_id
1 'polypeptide(L)'
;MVKIKKVSIQLNQSLICGGVAVVERDGRDRCIFFDVVKSHPIKVIVGSRGKEISEEEADLYEKELLDLFNQHHVPLKLGTFAITA
;
A
#
# COMPACT_ATOMS: atom_id res chain seq x y z
N MET A 1 -11.26 -2.51 -11.91
CA MET A 1 -11.20 -1.66 -10.71
C MET A 1 -10.28 -2.34 -9.72
N VAL A 2 -9.27 -1.65 -9.21
CA VAL A 2 -8.39 -2.21 -8.17
C VAL A 2 -9.08 -2.02 -6.83
N LYS A 3 -9.10 -3.07 -6.00
CA LYS A 3 -9.68 -2.98 -4.66
C LYS A 3 -8.65 -3.44 -3.63
N ILE A 4 -8.25 -2.54 -2.74
CA ILE A 4 -7.41 -2.89 -1.59
C ILE A 4 -8.29 -3.58 -0.55
N LYS A 5 -8.00 -4.86 -0.26
CA LYS A 5 -8.74 -5.65 0.74
C LYS A 5 -8.11 -5.60 2.11
N LYS A 6 -6.78 -5.60 2.17
CA LYS A 6 -6.01 -5.66 3.42
C LYS A 6 -4.71 -4.91 3.27
N VAL A 7 -4.27 -4.28 4.34
CA VAL A 7 -2.96 -3.63 4.45
C VAL A 7 -2.28 -4.14 5.71
N SER A 8 -1.05 -4.63 5.58
CA SER A 8 -0.20 -5.05 6.70
C SER A 8 1.03 -4.16 6.75
N ILE A 9 1.15 -3.36 7.82
CA ILE A 9 2.32 -2.53 8.09
C ILE A 9 3.29 -3.37 8.92
N GLN A 10 4.41 -3.72 8.30
CA GLN A 10 5.40 -4.64 8.85
C GLN A 10 6.67 -3.91 9.31
N LEU A 11 6.90 -2.71 8.80
CA LEU A 11 8.01 -1.84 9.15
C LEU A 11 7.46 -0.46 9.55
N ASN A 12 7.96 0.09 10.65
CA ASN A 12 7.63 1.43 11.08
C ASN A 12 8.88 2.08 11.69
N GLN A 13 9.72 2.65 10.84
CA GLN A 13 10.92 3.39 11.23
C GLN A 13 10.70 4.88 11.04
N SER A 14 11.52 5.71 11.70
CA SER A 14 11.37 7.17 11.82
C SER A 14 10.63 7.84 10.66
N LEU A 15 11.16 7.72 9.44
CA LEU A 15 10.64 8.38 8.23
C LEU A 15 9.88 7.45 7.27
N ILE A 16 9.93 6.12 7.45
CA ILE A 16 9.39 5.15 6.48
C ILE A 16 8.54 4.08 7.19
N CYS A 17 7.37 3.82 6.63
CA CYS A 17 6.52 2.67 6.96
C CYS A 17 6.44 1.71 5.79
N GLY A 18 6.94 0.49 5.96
CA GLY A 18 6.90 -0.55 4.91
C GLY A 18 5.84 -1.60 5.20
N GLY A 19 5.28 -2.20 4.16
CA GLY A 19 4.22 -3.18 4.32
C GLY A 19 3.87 -3.97 3.08
N VAL A 20 2.81 -4.76 3.22
CA VAL A 20 2.20 -5.55 2.16
C VAL A 20 0.72 -5.22 2.08
N ALA A 21 0.21 -4.94 0.89
CA ALA A 21 -1.21 -4.83 0.63
C ALA A 21 -1.69 -6.04 -0.19
N VAL A 22 -2.89 -6.52 0.12
CA VAL A 22 -3.62 -7.49 -0.70
C VAL A 22 -4.61 -6.72 -1.56
N VAL A 23 -4.40 -6.77 -2.86
CA VAL A 23 -5.23 -6.10 -3.87
C VAL A 23 -5.94 -7.14 -4.72
N GLU A 24 -7.23 -6.92 -4.97
CA GLU A 24 -8.00 -7.68 -5.94
C GLU A 24 -7.98 -6.93 -7.27
N ARG A 25 -7.57 -7.62 -8.33
CA ARG A 25 -7.62 -7.15 -9.72
C ARG A 25 -7.97 -8.32 -10.63
N ASP A 26 -8.94 -8.14 -11.51
CA ASP A 26 -9.41 -9.15 -12.47
C ASP A 26 -9.81 -10.49 -11.80
N GLY A 27 -10.45 -10.40 -10.63
CA GLY A 27 -10.87 -11.55 -9.83
C GLY A 27 -9.73 -12.32 -9.17
N ARG A 28 -8.50 -11.79 -9.18
CA ARG A 28 -7.32 -12.41 -8.57
C ARG A 28 -6.75 -11.53 -7.47
N ASP A 29 -6.41 -12.17 -6.35
CA ASP A 29 -5.71 -11.51 -5.26
C ASP A 29 -4.21 -11.49 -5.54
N ARG A 30 -3.60 -10.32 -5.38
CA ARG A 30 -2.16 -10.09 -5.50
C ARG A 30 -1.66 -9.45 -4.22
N CYS A 31 -0.44 -9.82 -3.83
CA CYS A 31 0.29 -9.14 -2.76
C CYS A 31 1.26 -8.15 -3.38
N ILE A 32 1.17 -6.89 -2.98
CA ILE A 32 2.08 -5.82 -3.38
C ILE A 32 2.83 -5.31 -2.17
N PHE A 33 4.12 -5.07 -2.33
CA PHE A 33 4.96 -4.45 -1.30
C PHE A 33 4.96 -2.95 -1.52
N PHE A 34 4.90 -2.19 -0.44
CA PHE A 34 4.92 -0.74 -0.49
C PHE A 34 5.76 -0.18 0.66
N ASP A 35 6.27 1.02 0.43
CA ASP A 35 6.87 1.88 1.45
C ASP A 35 6.14 3.23 1.46
N VAL A 36 5.84 3.74 2.65
CA VAL A 36 5.21 5.03 2.89
C VAL A 36 6.25 5.95 3.52
N VAL A 37 6.59 7.03 2.82
CA VAL A 37 7.41 8.11 3.36
C VAL A 37 6.53 9.04 4.17
N LYS A 38 6.86 9.21 5.45
CA LYS A 38 6.14 10.08 6.40
C LYS A 38 6.50 11.56 6.21
N SER A 39 6.34 12.05 4.98
CA SER A 39 6.47 13.47 4.63
C SER A 39 5.11 14.19 4.74
N HIS A 40 5.09 15.50 4.50
CA HIS A 40 3.86 16.25 4.25
C HIS A 40 3.92 16.89 2.85
N PRO A 41 3.09 16.43 1.89
CA PRO A 41 2.16 15.29 1.97
C PRO A 41 2.90 13.94 2.09
N ILE A 42 2.21 12.90 2.57
CA ILE A 42 2.77 11.54 2.59
C ILE A 42 2.99 11.05 1.16
N LYS A 43 3.99 10.19 0.95
CA LYS A 43 4.26 9.56 -0.35
C LYS A 43 4.23 8.05 -0.19
N VAL A 44 3.60 7.37 -1.13
CA VAL A 44 3.60 5.90 -1.21
C VAL A 44 4.47 5.52 -2.39
N ILE A 45 5.30 4.51 -2.21
CA ILE A 45 6.17 3.93 -3.22
C ILE A 45 5.84 2.44 -3.30
N VAL A 46 5.43 1.95 -4.46
CA VAL A 46 5.18 0.53 -4.70
C VAL A 46 6.36 -0.03 -5.47
N GLY A 47 7.22 -0.75 -4.74
CA GLY A 47 8.41 -1.39 -5.28
C GLY A 47 8.39 -2.87 -4.96
N SER A 48 8.67 -3.71 -5.94
CA SER A 48 8.66 -5.14 -5.71
C SER A 48 9.97 -5.62 -5.07
N ARG A 49 9.85 -6.37 -3.98
CA ARG A 49 10.93 -7.25 -3.54
C ARG A 49 10.89 -8.52 -4.39
N GLY A 50 11.36 -8.43 -5.64
CA GLY A 50 11.57 -9.60 -6.52
C GLY A 50 10.40 -10.03 -7.41
N LYS A 51 9.47 -9.12 -7.77
CA LYS A 51 8.41 -9.40 -8.77
C LYS A 51 8.24 -8.23 -9.73
N GLU A 52 8.54 -8.38 -11.01
CA GLU A 52 8.30 -7.29 -11.96
C GLU A 52 6.81 -6.87 -11.96
N ILE A 53 6.57 -5.60 -11.66
CA ILE A 53 5.30 -4.90 -11.80
C ILE A 53 5.58 -3.79 -12.82
N SER A 54 4.69 -3.58 -13.78
CA SER A 54 4.87 -2.48 -14.75
C SER A 54 4.74 -1.13 -14.05
N GLU A 55 5.40 -0.10 -14.57
CA GLU A 55 5.34 1.26 -14.02
C GLU A 55 3.89 1.76 -13.92
N GLU A 56 3.09 1.57 -14.97
CA GLU A 56 1.66 1.91 -14.97
C GLU A 56 0.85 1.21 -13.86
N GLU A 57 1.21 -0.04 -13.53
CA GLU A 57 0.55 -0.80 -12.47
C GLU A 57 1.03 -0.35 -11.08
N ALA A 58 2.31 0.00 -10.94
CA ALA A 58 2.85 0.59 -9.72
C ALA A 58 2.20 1.95 -9.42
N ASP A 59 2.13 2.84 -10.40
CA ASP A 59 1.50 4.16 -10.29
C ASP A 59 0.04 4.07 -9.83
N LEU A 60 -0.70 3.11 -10.40
CA LEU A 60 -2.08 2.83 -10.01
C LEU A 60 -2.17 2.41 -8.54
N TYR A 61 -1.30 1.49 -8.10
CA TYR A 61 -1.31 1.03 -6.71
C TYR A 61 -0.85 2.10 -5.72
N GLU A 62 0.13 2.92 -6.08
CA GLU A 62 0.60 4.05 -5.27
C GLU A 62 -0.54 5.03 -5.03
N LYS A 63 -1.28 5.38 -6.09
CA LYS A 63 -2.44 6.27 -5.99
C LYS A 63 -3.53 5.71 -5.06
N GLU A 64 -3.95 4.46 -5.27
CA GLU A 64 -5.01 3.84 -4.46
C GLU A 64 -4.61 3.71 -2.99
N LEU A 65 -3.35 3.34 -2.72
CA LEU A 65 -2.83 3.27 -1.36
C LEU A 65 -2.73 4.66 -0.71
N LEU A 66 -2.28 5.67 -1.46
CA LEU A 66 -2.20 7.04 -0.98
C LEU A 66 -3.60 7.56 -0.58
N ASP A 67 -4.60 7.34 -1.44
CA ASP A 67 -5.99 7.71 -1.16
C ASP A 67 -6.51 6.99 0.07
N LEU A 68 -6.24 5.68 0.22
CA LEU A 68 -6.59 4.91 1.40
C LEU A 68 -5.97 5.48 2.69
N PHE A 69 -4.66 5.79 2.67
CA PHE A 69 -3.96 6.33 3.83
C PHE A 69 -4.49 7.71 4.22
N ASN A 70 -4.84 8.55 3.23
CA ASN A 70 -5.45 9.86 3.46
C ASN A 70 -6.88 9.76 4.01
N GLN A 71 -7.71 8.85 3.50
CA GLN A 71 -9.11 8.72 3.89
C GLN A 71 -9.29 8.08 5.27
N HIS A 72 -8.61 6.96 5.52
CA HIS A 72 -8.86 6.15 6.71
C HIS A 72 -7.98 6.54 7.90
N HIS A 73 -7.07 7.52 7.75
CA HIS A 73 -6.00 7.80 8.70
C HIS A 73 -5.37 6.49 9.20
N VAL A 74 -5.17 5.50 8.31
CA VAL A 74 -4.71 4.16 8.70
C VAL A 74 -3.50 4.39 9.58
N PRO A 75 -3.54 3.99 10.86
CA PRO A 75 -2.49 4.37 11.78
C PRO A 75 -1.22 3.77 11.21
N LEU A 76 -0.26 4.62 10.86
CA LEU A 76 1.09 4.25 10.39
C LEU A 76 1.85 3.59 11.54
N LYS A 77 1.30 2.48 12.02
CA LYS A 77 1.63 1.66 13.18
C LYS A 77 1.66 0.22 12.70
N LEU A 78 2.52 -0.57 13.32
CA LEU A 78 2.64 -1.98 12.98
C LEU A 78 1.30 -2.70 13.20
N GLY A 79 0.91 -3.54 12.25
CA GLY A 79 -0.34 -4.30 12.34
C GLY A 79 -0.94 -4.63 10.98
N THR A 80 -2.01 -5.43 11.01
CA THR A 80 -2.78 -5.80 9.81
C THR A 80 -4.20 -5.27 9.93
N PHE A 81 -4.61 -4.53 8.91
CA PHE A 81 -5.86 -3.82 8.83
C PHE A 81 -6.69 -4.37 7.68
N ALA A 82 -7.90 -4.82 7.99
CA ALA A 82 -8.88 -5.16 6.96
C ALA A 82 -9.50 -3.85 6.44
N ILE A 83 -9.48 -3.68 5.13
CA ILE A 83 -10.12 -2.53 4.49
C ILE A 83 -11.55 -2.98 4.15
N THR A 84 -12.50 -2.40 4.87
CA THR A 84 -13.93 -2.59 4.57
C THR A 84 -14.31 -1.62 3.46
N ALA A 85 -15.10 -2.12 2.51
CA ALA A 85 -15.52 -1.38 1.32
C ALA A 85 -16.62 -0.37 1.65
#